data_AF-A0A1A0H6D7-F1
#
_entry.id   AF-A0A1A0H6D7-F1
#
_cell.length_a   1.000
_cell.length_b   1.000
_cell.length_c   1.000
_cell.angle_alpha   90.00
_cell.angle_beta   90.00
_cell.angle_gamma   90.00
#
_symmetry.space_group_name_H-M   'P 1'
#
loop_
_entity.id
_entity.type
_entity.pdbx_description
1 polymer ?
#
loop_
_entity_poly.entity_id
_entity_poly.type
_entity_poly.pdbx_seq_one_letter_code
_entity_poly.pdbx_strand_id
1 'polypeptide(L)'
;MTRDYRFQTTVEPQKFKQILSLPGTEWSGLLSAAEFGEIEAKLLVDFILQGNPGRAFYLESKTGDILACCVITQHKALCKEAGVSTIGTVPDPSLFGVNNATAIRLSYVFVAKDARGSGLMGVLVPKAIEYTEAEILKKELAKSSDRKDSFKLMVQTGGRVDQTLARHYLAKKYVWYLYSAIGLAYTKYGFKAYPLEGYQISLDLARGSTGQLVERMLSPDRPTDVGKTLRLLDGKNPQDRNLIDLVLQGRQLELLTDLNRNVYHSELRGDLHSSLSLTNLSSVLSNCRPGSSSETADIMAQFKETFLGTTGKRQSSILLLACPKFAILPNLLEIDQKFAGIRKTALKVGSEENVRYADYYGAVLTNELQQKSFYILWMSLKGKEFTIVAMGEMKLDMFAAMAGPRGPRHPGPPRRKSSLTGLNEMGGFNFQDLDLLVNAAVYVARKQAVGAEGGSVHVNVNDLPTSIPKPVLHDFFLNYLPKAYDSHTEKPISSDGRLVQVLSFTDMEDLPMLRKYGCSSADFELDWVGNSLITWG
;
A
#
# COMPACT_ATOMS: atom_id res chain seq x y z
N MET A 1 -0.81 -17.51 -38.84
CA MET A 1 -2.09 -16.87 -39.21
C MET A 1 -2.19 -15.54 -38.47
N THR A 2 -1.85 -14.44 -39.12
CA THR A 2 -1.93 -13.09 -38.57
C THR A 2 -3.38 -12.61 -38.64
N ARG A 3 -4.11 -12.72 -37.53
CA ARG A 3 -5.39 -12.02 -37.39
C ARG A 3 -5.08 -10.51 -37.39
N ASP A 4 -5.69 -9.76 -38.29
CA ASP A 4 -5.50 -8.31 -38.40
C ASP A 4 -6.25 -7.58 -37.28
N TYR A 5 -5.52 -6.85 -36.44
CA TYR A 5 -6.08 -6.09 -35.31
C TYR A 5 -5.74 -4.61 -35.43
N ARG A 6 -6.65 -3.74 -34.98
CA ARG A 6 -6.44 -2.29 -34.99
C ARG A 6 -6.23 -1.77 -33.57
N PHE A 7 -5.11 -1.06 -33.36
CA PHE A 7 -4.84 -0.34 -32.11
C PHE A 7 -5.60 0.97 -32.09
N GLN A 8 -6.37 1.20 -31.04
CA GLN A 8 -7.18 2.39 -30.85
C GLN A 8 -7.07 2.88 -29.40
N THR A 9 -7.42 4.16 -29.21
CA THR A 9 -7.38 4.85 -27.92
C THR A 9 -8.66 5.64 -27.74
N THR A 10 -9.21 5.70 -26.53
CA THR A 10 -10.46 6.43 -26.28
C THR A 10 -10.48 7.09 -24.90
N VAL A 11 -11.28 8.16 -24.82
CA VAL A 11 -11.69 8.84 -23.58
C VAL A 11 -13.23 8.84 -23.46
N GLU A 12 -13.94 8.19 -24.40
CA GLU A 12 -15.39 8.25 -24.48
C GLU A 12 -16.06 7.33 -23.44
N PRO A 13 -17.04 7.82 -22.66
CA PRO A 13 -17.72 7.03 -21.63
C PRO A 13 -18.38 5.75 -22.13
N GLN A 14 -18.98 5.78 -23.33
CA GLN A 14 -19.67 4.61 -23.89
C GLN A 14 -18.68 3.50 -24.26
N LYS A 15 -17.53 3.85 -24.82
CA LYS A 15 -16.47 2.90 -25.15
C LYS A 15 -15.78 2.36 -23.89
N PHE A 16 -15.64 3.15 -22.83
CA PHE A 16 -15.13 2.65 -21.55
C PHE A 16 -15.95 1.49 -20.99
N LYS A 17 -17.28 1.54 -21.07
CA LYS A 17 -18.14 0.43 -20.63
C LYS A 17 -17.83 -0.87 -21.39
N GLN A 18 -17.65 -0.78 -22.70
CA GLN A 18 -17.30 -1.93 -23.55
C GLN A 18 -15.89 -2.45 -23.27
N ILE A 19 -14.95 -1.56 -22.97
CA ILE A 19 -13.56 -1.92 -22.67
C ILE A 19 -13.44 -2.59 -21.30
N LEU A 20 -14.12 -2.04 -20.29
CA LEU A 20 -14.04 -2.49 -18.90
C LEU A 20 -14.94 -3.70 -18.61
N SER A 21 -15.87 -4.05 -19.50
CA SER A 21 -16.59 -5.32 -19.41
C SER A 21 -15.68 -6.52 -19.65
N LEU A 22 -14.58 -6.37 -20.40
CA LEU A 22 -13.61 -7.43 -20.63
C LEU A 22 -12.90 -7.87 -19.33
N PRO A 23 -12.28 -6.96 -18.54
CA PRO A 23 -11.83 -7.26 -17.17
C PRO A 23 -12.92 -7.85 -16.29
N GLY A 24 -14.17 -7.40 -16.45
CA GLY A 24 -15.32 -7.92 -15.73
C GLY A 24 -15.53 -9.43 -15.91
N THR A 25 -15.07 -10.05 -16.99
CA THR A 25 -15.21 -11.51 -17.16
C THR A 25 -14.41 -12.34 -16.15
N GLU A 26 -13.45 -11.73 -15.45
CA GLU A 26 -12.57 -12.38 -14.47
C GLU A 26 -12.66 -11.71 -13.10
N TRP A 27 -12.80 -10.39 -13.07
CA TRP A 27 -12.80 -9.59 -11.84
C TRP A 27 -14.17 -9.13 -11.37
N SER A 28 -15.27 -9.42 -12.08
CA SER A 28 -16.62 -8.95 -11.67
C SER A 28 -17.10 -9.56 -10.35
N GLY A 29 -16.53 -10.69 -9.96
CA GLY A 29 -16.92 -11.41 -8.77
C GLY A 29 -18.36 -11.86 -8.80
N LEU A 30 -19.21 -11.22 -7.99
CA LEU A 30 -20.63 -11.52 -7.89
C LEU A 30 -21.49 -10.71 -8.88
N LEU A 31 -20.89 -9.73 -9.57
CA LEU A 31 -21.55 -8.93 -10.60
C LEU A 31 -21.43 -9.60 -11.97
N SER A 32 -22.32 -9.25 -12.90
CA SER A 32 -22.10 -9.57 -14.31
C SER A 32 -20.98 -8.70 -14.90
N ALA A 33 -20.31 -9.20 -15.95
CA ALA A 33 -19.22 -8.48 -16.61
C ALA A 33 -19.64 -7.10 -17.14
N ALA A 34 -20.87 -6.97 -17.64
CA ALA A 34 -21.42 -5.71 -18.13
C ALA A 34 -21.65 -4.70 -16.99
N GLU A 35 -22.12 -5.17 -15.83
CA GLU A 35 -22.35 -4.31 -14.67
C GLU A 35 -21.05 -3.83 -14.03
N PHE A 36 -20.05 -4.71 -13.96
CA PHE A 36 -18.70 -4.34 -13.56
C PHE A 36 -18.14 -3.24 -14.46
N GLY A 37 -18.24 -3.43 -15.78
CA GLY A 37 -17.82 -2.45 -16.77
C GLY A 37 -18.56 -1.11 -16.64
N GLU A 38 -19.84 -1.10 -16.26
CA GLU A 38 -20.59 0.14 -16.03
C GLU A 38 -20.13 0.88 -14.77
N ILE A 39 -19.88 0.17 -13.67
CA ILE A 39 -19.44 0.76 -12.40
C ILE A 39 -18.05 1.37 -12.58
N GLU A 40 -17.09 0.59 -13.08
CA GLU A 40 -15.71 1.04 -13.28
C GLU A 40 -15.61 2.16 -14.32
N ALA A 41 -16.41 2.11 -15.40
CA ALA A 41 -16.44 3.20 -16.38
C ALA A 41 -16.93 4.51 -15.75
N LYS A 42 -17.93 4.47 -14.86
CA LYS A 42 -18.38 5.68 -14.14
C LYS A 42 -17.26 6.23 -13.24
N LEU A 43 -16.58 5.37 -12.48
CA LEU A 43 -15.46 5.78 -11.62
C LEU A 43 -14.32 6.43 -12.43
N LEU A 44 -13.96 5.84 -13.57
CA LEU A 44 -12.93 6.38 -14.46
C LEU A 44 -13.35 7.73 -15.07
N VAL A 45 -14.62 7.88 -15.46
CA VAL A 45 -15.14 9.16 -15.98
C VAL A 45 -15.12 10.23 -14.89
N ASP A 46 -15.56 9.90 -13.67
CA ASP A 46 -15.54 10.83 -12.53
C ASP A 46 -14.11 11.28 -12.22
N PHE A 47 -13.13 10.36 -12.27
CA PHE A 47 -11.70 10.66 -12.13
C PHE A 47 -11.20 11.66 -13.18
N ILE A 48 -11.61 11.48 -14.44
CA ILE A 48 -11.23 12.35 -15.56
C ILE A 48 -11.90 13.73 -15.44
N LEU A 49 -13.18 13.78 -15.05
CA LEU A 49 -13.92 15.03 -14.86
C LEU A 49 -13.35 15.89 -13.73
N GLN A 50 -12.73 15.28 -12.73
CA GLN A 50 -12.01 15.98 -11.66
C GLN A 50 -10.65 16.54 -12.10
N GLY A 51 -10.30 16.43 -13.38
CA GLY A 51 -9.09 17.00 -13.98
C GLY A 51 -7.89 16.05 -13.99
N ASN A 52 -8.07 14.77 -13.61
CA ASN A 52 -6.98 13.81 -13.64
C ASN A 52 -6.83 13.15 -15.03
N PRO A 53 -5.60 12.90 -15.50
CA PRO A 53 -5.39 12.25 -16.79
C PRO A 53 -5.74 10.76 -16.73
N GLY A 54 -6.70 10.33 -17.58
CA GLY A 54 -7.07 8.94 -17.75
C GLY A 54 -7.36 8.61 -19.22
N ARG A 55 -6.91 7.45 -19.72
CA ARG A 55 -7.18 6.98 -21.08
C ARG A 55 -7.21 5.47 -21.17
N ALA A 56 -8.09 4.92 -22.00
CA ALA A 56 -8.10 3.51 -22.33
C ALA A 56 -7.50 3.26 -23.73
N PHE A 57 -6.80 2.15 -23.85
CA PHE A 57 -6.18 1.64 -25.06
C PHE A 57 -6.71 0.23 -25.32
N TYR A 58 -6.99 -0.10 -26.58
CA TYR A 58 -7.54 -1.41 -26.91
C TYR A 58 -7.14 -1.87 -28.32
N LEU A 59 -7.22 -3.19 -28.51
CA LEU A 59 -7.10 -3.85 -29.81
C LEU A 59 -8.48 -4.34 -30.23
N GLU A 60 -8.94 -3.86 -31.38
CA GLU A 60 -10.22 -4.24 -31.96
C GLU A 60 -10.02 -5.20 -33.15
N SER A 61 -10.88 -6.22 -33.21
CA SER A 61 -11.04 -7.11 -34.36
C SER A 61 -11.64 -6.36 -35.56
N LYS A 62 -11.49 -6.90 -36.77
CA LYS A 62 -12.27 -6.46 -37.95
C LYS A 62 -13.79 -6.55 -37.75
N THR A 63 -14.25 -7.41 -36.85
CA THR A 63 -15.66 -7.60 -36.47
C THR A 63 -16.17 -6.55 -35.48
N GLY A 64 -15.30 -5.70 -34.92
CA GLY A 64 -15.65 -4.72 -33.89
C GLY A 64 -15.49 -5.24 -32.44
N ASP A 65 -15.05 -6.49 -32.28
CA ASP A 65 -14.86 -7.08 -30.95
C ASP A 65 -13.56 -6.60 -30.30
N ILE A 66 -13.62 -6.26 -29.02
CA ILE A 66 -12.45 -5.87 -28.22
C ILE A 66 -11.72 -7.13 -27.77
N LEU A 67 -10.47 -7.27 -28.21
CA LEU A 67 -9.67 -8.48 -27.95
C LEU A 67 -8.65 -8.29 -26.85
N ALA A 68 -8.17 -7.07 -26.64
CA ALA A 68 -7.28 -6.72 -25.55
C ALA A 68 -7.49 -5.26 -25.14
N CYS A 69 -7.30 -4.95 -23.86
CA CYS A 69 -7.38 -3.59 -23.36
C CYS A 69 -6.39 -3.29 -22.23
N CYS A 70 -6.10 -2.01 -22.04
CA CYS A 70 -5.42 -1.49 -20.86
C CYS A 70 -5.83 -0.04 -20.60
N VAL A 71 -5.79 0.39 -19.34
CA VAL A 71 -6.13 1.74 -18.90
C VAL A 71 -4.91 2.39 -18.26
N ILE A 72 -4.62 3.62 -18.67
CA ILE A 72 -3.51 4.41 -18.13
C ILE A 72 -4.07 5.60 -17.38
N THR A 73 -3.64 5.78 -16.13
CA THR A 73 -3.98 6.91 -15.27
C THR A 73 -2.72 7.56 -14.69
N GLN A 74 -2.79 8.83 -14.32
CA GLN A 74 -1.65 9.55 -13.71
C GLN A 74 -1.98 10.00 -12.29
N HIS A 75 -1.04 9.77 -11.38
CA HIS A 75 -1.18 9.99 -9.94
C HIS A 75 -0.05 10.87 -9.41
N LYS A 76 -0.28 11.55 -8.29
CA LYS A 76 0.74 12.38 -7.66
C LYS A 76 1.76 11.50 -6.93
N ALA A 77 3.03 11.84 -7.06
CA ALA A 77 4.11 11.11 -6.43
C ALA A 77 5.23 12.03 -5.99
N LEU A 78 6.19 11.46 -5.28
CA LEU A 78 7.37 12.10 -4.77
C LEU A 78 8.60 11.30 -5.19
N CYS A 79 9.65 12.01 -5.59
CA CYS A 79 10.92 11.44 -5.98
C CYS A 79 12.04 12.17 -5.24
N LYS A 80 13.00 11.42 -4.71
CA LYS A 80 14.26 11.95 -4.20
C LYS A 80 15.40 11.38 -5.01
N GLU A 81 16.21 12.26 -5.57
CA GLU A 81 17.41 11.83 -6.29
C GLU A 81 18.49 11.35 -5.32
N ALA A 82 19.36 10.49 -5.84
CA ALA A 82 20.60 10.11 -5.18
C ALA A 82 21.43 11.36 -4.88
N GLY A 83 21.70 11.63 -3.60
CA GLY A 83 22.67 12.66 -3.24
C GLY A 83 24.06 12.24 -3.71
N VAL A 84 24.71 13.07 -4.52
CA VAL A 84 26.12 12.86 -4.90
C VAL A 84 26.98 13.25 -3.70
N SER A 85 27.32 12.29 -2.84
CA SER A 85 28.27 12.51 -1.75
C SER A 85 29.71 12.26 -2.23
N THR A 86 30.15 12.98 -3.26
CA THR A 86 31.58 13.05 -3.59
C THR A 86 32.18 14.26 -2.92
N ILE A 87 33.21 14.03 -2.09
CA ILE A 87 34.01 15.08 -1.45
C ILE A 87 34.57 15.98 -2.56
N GLY A 88 34.07 17.21 -2.68
CA GLY A 88 34.58 18.23 -3.61
C GLY A 88 33.59 18.78 -4.65
N THR A 89 32.37 18.23 -4.78
CA THR A 89 31.34 18.80 -5.65
C THR A 89 30.45 19.76 -4.87
N VAL A 90 30.20 20.97 -5.39
CA VAL A 90 29.20 21.89 -4.84
C VAL A 90 27.85 21.15 -4.81
N PRO A 91 27.20 21.01 -3.65
CA PRO A 91 25.93 20.32 -3.56
C PRO A 91 24.91 21.07 -4.43
N ASP A 92 24.34 20.38 -5.41
CA ASP A 92 23.29 20.94 -6.24
C ASP A 92 22.04 21.16 -5.37
N PRO A 93 21.54 22.40 -5.22
CA PRO A 93 20.34 22.69 -4.45
C PRO A 93 19.10 21.91 -4.94
N SER A 94 19.08 21.50 -6.21
CA SER A 94 18.00 20.69 -6.78
C SER A 94 17.98 19.23 -6.30
N LEU A 95 19.12 18.75 -5.74
CA LEU A 95 19.23 17.46 -5.04
C LEU A 95 18.82 17.57 -3.56
N PHE A 96 18.56 18.78 -3.07
CA PHE A 96 18.18 19.01 -1.68
C PHE A 96 16.66 18.89 -1.51
N GLY A 97 16.24 17.87 -0.76
CA GLY A 97 14.84 17.62 -0.44
C GLY A 97 14.16 16.61 -1.36
N VAL A 98 12.83 16.65 -1.38
CA VAL A 98 11.98 15.72 -2.14
C VAL A 98 11.27 16.51 -3.24
N ASN A 99 11.37 16.03 -4.47
CA ASN A 99 10.76 16.65 -5.64
C ASN A 99 9.39 16.03 -5.96
N ASN A 100 8.47 16.84 -6.48
CA ASN A 100 7.20 16.35 -6.99
C ASN A 100 7.43 15.53 -8.27
N ALA A 101 6.80 14.37 -8.33
CA ALA A 101 6.80 13.46 -9.47
C ALA A 101 5.37 13.04 -9.83
N THR A 102 5.23 12.37 -10.97
CA THR A 102 3.97 11.82 -11.46
C THR A 102 4.14 10.32 -11.66
N ALA A 103 3.33 9.52 -10.96
CA ALA A 103 3.27 8.08 -11.16
C ALA A 103 2.29 7.78 -12.30
N ILE A 104 2.76 7.06 -13.32
CA ILE A 104 1.92 6.63 -14.45
C ILE A 104 1.52 5.18 -14.21
N ARG A 105 0.24 4.96 -13.96
CA ARG A 105 -0.30 3.63 -13.68
C ARG A 105 -0.69 2.94 -14.97
N LEU A 106 -0.25 1.71 -15.15
CA LEU A 106 -0.84 0.77 -16.11
C LEU A 106 -1.80 -0.16 -15.36
N SER A 107 -3.08 -0.13 -15.71
CA SER A 107 -4.16 -0.85 -15.06
C SER A 107 -5.04 -1.60 -16.06
N TYR A 108 -5.83 -2.56 -15.60
CA TYR A 108 -6.80 -3.31 -16.40
C TYR A 108 -6.21 -3.90 -17.70
N VAL A 109 -5.04 -4.52 -17.63
CA VAL A 109 -4.42 -5.19 -18.79
C VAL A 109 -5.06 -6.56 -18.98
N PHE A 110 -5.99 -6.66 -19.93
CA PHE A 110 -6.75 -7.87 -20.20
C PHE A 110 -6.69 -8.29 -21.67
N VAL A 111 -6.77 -9.60 -21.89
CA VAL A 111 -6.90 -10.22 -23.21
C VAL A 111 -8.06 -11.20 -23.16
N ALA A 112 -8.95 -11.12 -24.15
CA ALA A 112 -10.08 -12.03 -24.31
C ALA A 112 -9.61 -13.48 -24.32
N LYS A 113 -10.35 -14.37 -23.64
CA LYS A 113 -9.98 -15.78 -23.44
C LYS A 113 -9.65 -16.48 -24.77
N ASP A 114 -10.46 -16.24 -25.79
CA ASP A 114 -10.32 -16.82 -27.15
C ASP A 114 -9.12 -16.28 -27.95
N ALA A 115 -8.52 -15.19 -27.47
CA ALA A 115 -7.38 -14.54 -28.08
C ALA A 115 -6.08 -14.72 -27.29
N ARG A 116 -6.10 -15.44 -26.15
CA ARG A 116 -4.90 -15.74 -25.38
C ARG A 116 -3.95 -16.64 -26.18
N GLY A 117 -2.64 -16.51 -25.93
CA GLY A 117 -1.60 -17.23 -26.67
C GLY A 117 -1.18 -16.60 -28.01
N SER A 118 -1.90 -15.58 -28.49
CA SER A 118 -1.57 -14.87 -29.74
C SER A 118 -0.57 -13.70 -29.57
N GLY A 119 -0.07 -13.46 -28.36
CA GLY A 119 0.92 -12.41 -28.08
C GLY A 119 0.38 -10.98 -28.07
N LEU A 120 -0.95 -10.77 -28.04
CA LEU A 120 -1.58 -9.44 -28.10
C LEU A 120 -1.12 -8.46 -27.01
N MET A 121 -0.87 -8.97 -25.80
CA MET A 121 -0.32 -8.16 -24.70
C MET A 121 1.02 -7.52 -25.09
N GLY A 122 1.87 -8.27 -25.82
CA GLY A 122 3.17 -7.80 -26.31
C GLY A 122 3.07 -6.75 -27.40
N VAL A 123 1.91 -6.60 -28.03
CA VAL A 123 1.65 -5.51 -28.99
C VAL A 123 1.01 -4.32 -28.28
N LEU A 124 0.05 -4.57 -27.38
CA LEU A 124 -0.72 -3.53 -26.71
C LEU A 124 0.12 -2.71 -25.73
N VAL A 125 0.84 -3.38 -24.81
CA VAL A 125 1.56 -2.71 -23.72
C VAL A 125 2.66 -1.78 -24.23
N PRO A 126 3.57 -2.22 -25.14
CA PRO A 126 4.58 -1.32 -25.68
C PRO A 126 3.99 -0.13 -26.45
N LYS A 127 2.97 -0.36 -27.30
CA LYS A 127 2.31 0.73 -28.05
C LYS A 127 1.63 1.74 -27.15
N ALA A 128 0.97 1.28 -26.08
CA ALA A 128 0.34 2.17 -25.11
C ALA A 128 1.38 3.04 -24.40
N ILE A 129 2.51 2.43 -23.98
CA ILE A 129 3.61 3.15 -23.34
C ILE A 129 4.25 4.17 -24.29
N GLU A 130 4.61 3.76 -25.51
CA GLU A 130 5.20 4.66 -26.52
C GLU A 130 4.30 5.86 -26.82
N TYR A 131 3.00 5.60 -26.99
CA TYR A 131 2.01 6.65 -27.25
C TYR A 131 1.95 7.63 -26.06
N THR A 132 1.85 7.12 -24.84
CA THR A 132 1.76 7.96 -23.64
C THR A 132 3.04 8.75 -23.40
N GLU A 133 4.21 8.15 -23.57
CA GLU A 133 5.49 8.84 -23.43
C GLU A 133 5.63 9.97 -24.46
N ALA A 134 5.24 9.73 -25.72
CA ALA A 134 5.24 10.74 -26.77
C ALA A 134 4.26 11.90 -26.47
N GLU A 135 3.09 11.62 -25.91
CA GLU A 135 2.14 12.66 -25.49
C GLU A 135 2.68 13.49 -24.32
N ILE A 136 3.28 12.85 -23.32
CA ILE A 136 3.92 13.54 -22.18
C ILE A 136 5.03 14.45 -22.67
N LEU A 137 5.90 13.97 -23.57
CA LEU A 137 6.98 14.76 -24.14
C LEU A 137 6.44 16.01 -24.84
N LYS A 138 5.40 15.87 -25.68
CA LYS A 138 4.75 17.00 -26.35
C LYS A 138 4.17 18.01 -25.35
N LYS A 139 3.51 17.53 -24.29
CA LYS A 139 2.94 18.38 -23.24
C LYS A 139 4.00 19.15 -22.47
N GLU A 140 5.10 18.51 -22.08
CA GLU A 140 6.18 19.17 -21.34
C GLU A 140 6.97 20.16 -22.22
N LEU A 141 7.14 19.87 -23.52
CA LEU A 141 7.70 20.83 -24.48
C LEU A 141 6.78 22.04 -24.70
N ALA A 142 5.45 21.86 -24.67
CA ALA A 142 4.51 22.96 -24.80
C ALA A 142 4.43 23.85 -23.55
N LYS A 143 4.64 23.28 -22.36
CA LYS A 143 4.65 24.01 -21.08
C LYS A 143 5.95 24.77 -20.82
N SER A 144 7.05 24.39 -21.47
CA SER A 144 8.35 25.01 -21.23
C SER A 144 8.38 26.45 -21.77
N SER A 145 8.85 27.38 -20.95
CA SER A 145 9.06 28.79 -21.35
C SER A 145 10.24 28.95 -22.32
N ASP A 146 10.39 30.11 -22.94
CA ASP A 146 11.55 30.42 -23.80
C ASP A 146 12.77 30.96 -23.00
N ARG A 147 12.80 30.78 -21.67
CA ARG A 147 13.97 31.14 -20.84
C ARG A 147 15.14 30.20 -21.12
N LYS A 148 16.39 30.69 -21.01
CA LYS A 148 17.62 29.92 -21.31
C LYS A 148 17.71 28.57 -20.56
N ASP A 149 17.16 28.48 -19.36
CA ASP A 149 17.15 27.24 -18.54
C ASP A 149 15.92 26.36 -18.79
N SER A 150 15.16 26.60 -19.87
CA SER A 150 13.94 25.85 -20.13
C SER A 150 14.25 24.45 -20.66
N PHE A 151 13.37 23.51 -20.29
CA PHE A 151 13.42 22.12 -20.77
C PHE A 151 13.53 22.01 -22.30
N LYS A 152 12.83 22.87 -23.04
CA LYS A 152 12.90 22.91 -24.51
C LYS A 152 14.29 23.29 -25.02
N LEU A 153 14.96 24.27 -24.43
CA LEU A 153 16.32 24.66 -24.85
C LEU A 153 17.39 23.66 -24.40
N MET A 154 17.20 22.99 -23.25
CA MET A 154 18.13 21.95 -22.78
C MET A 154 18.09 20.66 -23.59
N VAL A 155 16.94 20.35 -24.20
CA VAL A 155 16.71 19.10 -24.94
C VAL A 155 16.81 19.30 -26.45
N GLN A 156 16.68 20.54 -26.95
CA GLN A 156 16.82 20.84 -28.38
C GLN A 156 18.27 21.16 -28.73
N THR A 157 18.89 20.30 -29.55
CA THR A 157 20.18 20.60 -30.18
C THR A 157 19.94 20.85 -31.67
N GLY A 158 20.18 22.08 -32.14
CA GLY A 158 20.02 22.42 -33.57
C GLY A 158 18.59 22.30 -34.12
N GLY A 159 17.57 22.54 -33.30
CA GLY A 159 16.15 22.49 -33.71
C GLY A 159 15.53 21.09 -33.74
N ARG A 160 16.29 20.04 -33.40
CA ARG A 160 15.78 18.68 -33.17
C ARG A 160 15.80 18.36 -31.68
N VAL A 161 14.73 17.72 -31.20
CA VAL A 161 14.61 17.24 -29.82
C VAL A 161 15.48 15.99 -29.68
N ASP A 162 16.50 16.04 -28.82
CA ASP A 162 17.23 14.83 -28.44
C ASP A 162 16.35 14.00 -27.51
N GLN A 163 15.84 12.89 -28.03
CA GLN A 163 14.95 11.99 -27.30
C GLN A 163 15.65 11.36 -26.09
N THR A 164 16.96 11.17 -26.13
CA THR A 164 17.73 10.54 -25.05
C THR A 164 17.83 11.48 -23.86
N LEU A 165 18.22 12.74 -24.10
CA LEU A 165 18.24 13.78 -23.07
C LEU A 165 16.83 14.07 -22.53
N ALA A 166 15.82 14.10 -23.41
CA ALA A 166 14.42 14.29 -23.00
C ALA A 166 13.99 13.21 -22.00
N ARG A 167 14.26 11.95 -22.33
CA ARG A 167 13.94 10.80 -21.47
C ARG A 167 14.68 10.86 -20.15
N HIS A 168 15.96 11.26 -20.15
CA HIS A 168 16.74 11.39 -18.93
C HIS A 168 16.12 12.39 -17.94
N TYR A 169 15.75 13.58 -18.40
CA TYR A 169 15.10 14.59 -17.56
C TYR A 169 13.68 14.20 -17.16
N LEU A 170 12.90 13.60 -18.06
CA LEU A 170 11.54 13.15 -17.76
C LEU A 170 11.53 11.96 -16.80
N ALA A 171 12.57 11.10 -16.81
CA ALA A 171 12.70 10.00 -15.86
C ALA A 171 12.91 10.44 -14.41
N LYS A 172 13.26 11.70 -14.18
CA LYS A 172 13.31 12.30 -12.83
C LYS A 172 11.91 12.73 -12.33
N LYS A 173 10.99 12.99 -13.27
CA LYS A 173 9.62 13.47 -13.00
C LYS A 173 8.55 12.39 -13.14
N TYR A 174 8.76 11.39 -13.98
CA TYR A 174 7.77 10.39 -14.34
C TYR A 174 8.31 8.98 -14.07
N VAL A 175 7.48 8.15 -13.43
CA VAL A 175 7.79 6.74 -13.17
C VAL A 175 6.55 5.92 -13.50
N TRP A 176 6.73 4.80 -14.18
CA TRP A 176 5.67 3.85 -14.47
C TRP A 176 5.50 2.87 -13.31
N TYR A 177 4.26 2.52 -12.99
CA TYR A 177 3.97 1.47 -12.02
C TYR A 177 2.76 0.64 -12.42
N LEU A 178 2.72 -0.60 -11.95
CA LEU A 178 1.57 -1.51 -12.09
C LEU A 178 1.54 -2.53 -10.96
N TYR A 179 0.39 -3.19 -10.81
CA TYR A 179 0.21 -4.36 -9.97
C TYR A 179 -0.06 -5.55 -10.90
N SER A 180 0.86 -6.50 -10.92
CA SER A 180 0.86 -7.61 -11.87
C SER A 180 0.09 -8.79 -11.29
N ALA A 181 -0.97 -9.17 -11.99
CA ALA A 181 -1.70 -10.42 -11.77
C ALA A 181 -1.03 -11.66 -12.39
N ILE A 182 0.01 -11.47 -13.21
CA ILE A 182 0.70 -12.55 -13.94
C ILE A 182 2.18 -12.65 -13.54
N GLY A 183 2.46 -12.32 -12.27
CA GLY A 183 3.80 -12.36 -11.69
C GLY A 183 4.81 -11.51 -12.47
N LEU A 184 5.95 -12.09 -12.80
CA LEU A 184 7.09 -11.39 -13.42
C LEU A 184 6.95 -11.14 -14.94
N ALA A 185 5.80 -11.40 -15.57
CA ALA A 185 5.67 -11.29 -17.02
C ALA A 185 6.01 -9.89 -17.59
N TYR A 186 5.77 -8.83 -16.81
CA TYR A 186 6.06 -7.45 -17.23
C TYR A 186 7.55 -7.07 -17.19
N THR A 187 8.42 -7.91 -16.66
CA THR A 187 9.88 -7.71 -16.71
C THR A 187 10.39 -7.54 -18.14
N LYS A 188 9.77 -8.24 -19.10
CA LYS A 188 10.04 -8.14 -20.54
C LYS A 188 9.77 -6.74 -21.12
N TYR A 189 8.95 -5.95 -20.44
CA TYR A 189 8.63 -4.57 -20.83
C TYR A 189 9.35 -3.54 -19.94
N GLY A 190 10.39 -3.94 -19.21
CA GLY A 190 11.21 -3.04 -18.39
C GLY A 190 10.69 -2.80 -16.97
N PHE A 191 9.74 -3.60 -16.48
CA PHE A 191 9.24 -3.48 -15.12
C PHE A 191 10.06 -4.33 -14.14
N LYS A 192 10.57 -3.70 -13.08
CA LYS A 192 11.24 -4.32 -11.94
C LYS A 192 10.23 -4.64 -10.84
N ALA A 193 10.26 -5.86 -10.32
CA ALA A 193 9.35 -6.31 -9.26
C ALA A 193 9.79 -5.85 -7.87
N TYR A 194 8.80 -5.54 -7.03
CA TYR A 194 8.94 -5.20 -5.61
C TYR A 194 8.01 -6.10 -4.80
N PRO A 195 8.40 -7.37 -4.54
CA PRO A 195 7.56 -8.30 -3.81
C PRO A 195 7.23 -7.77 -2.42
N LEU A 196 5.99 -7.99 -2.00
CA LEU A 196 5.47 -7.57 -0.70
C LEU A 196 5.09 -8.80 0.12
N GLU A 197 5.38 -8.71 1.41
CA GLU A 197 4.99 -9.69 2.40
C GLU A 197 3.85 -9.14 3.25
N GLY A 198 3.04 -10.05 3.78
CA GLY A 198 1.88 -9.71 4.58
C GLY A 198 1.40 -10.86 5.43
N TYR A 199 0.22 -10.66 5.98
CA TYR A 199 -0.48 -11.62 6.81
C TYR A 199 -1.89 -11.81 6.27
N GLN A 200 -2.34 -13.06 6.29
CA GLN A 200 -3.73 -13.43 6.06
C GLN A 200 -4.35 -13.82 7.40
N ILE A 201 -5.41 -13.12 7.79
CA ILE A 201 -6.09 -13.31 9.08
C ILE A 201 -7.46 -13.93 8.81
N SER A 202 -7.75 -15.05 9.48
CA SER A 202 -9.04 -15.74 9.37
C SER A 202 -10.15 -14.92 10.03
N LEU A 203 -11.34 -14.91 9.43
CA LEU A 203 -12.54 -14.34 10.03
C LEU A 203 -12.97 -15.04 11.32
N ASP A 204 -12.48 -16.26 11.57
CA ASP A 204 -12.75 -16.98 12.82
C ASP A 204 -12.20 -16.25 14.05
N LEU A 205 -11.20 -15.36 13.88
CA LEU A 205 -10.66 -14.54 14.98
C LEU A 205 -11.76 -13.76 15.72
N ALA A 206 -12.79 -13.30 15.01
CA ALA A 206 -13.91 -12.56 15.60
C ALA A 206 -14.75 -13.38 16.61
N ARG A 207 -14.59 -14.71 16.67
CA ARG A 207 -15.28 -15.55 17.66
C ARG A 207 -14.61 -15.55 19.05
N GLY A 208 -13.37 -15.05 19.13
CA GLY A 208 -12.61 -14.96 20.38
C GLY A 208 -13.17 -13.94 21.38
N SER A 209 -12.61 -13.91 22.60
CA SER A 209 -13.03 -13.02 23.69
C SER A 209 -12.89 -11.53 23.31
N THR A 210 -11.80 -11.15 22.64
CA THR A 210 -11.58 -9.79 22.12
C THR A 210 -12.61 -9.43 21.04
N GLY A 211 -12.98 -10.36 20.16
CA GLY A 211 -14.01 -10.14 19.14
C GLY A 211 -15.40 -9.88 19.74
N GLN A 212 -15.77 -10.64 20.78
CA GLN A 212 -17.01 -10.42 21.54
C GLN A 212 -17.01 -9.07 22.29
N LEU A 213 -15.84 -8.65 22.81
CA LEU A 213 -15.69 -7.33 23.43
C LEU A 213 -15.91 -6.22 22.40
N VAL A 214 -15.35 -6.34 21.19
CA VAL A 214 -15.57 -5.39 20.09
C VAL A 214 -17.05 -5.29 19.74
N GLU A 215 -17.76 -6.42 19.62
CA GLU A 215 -19.21 -6.44 19.36
C GLU A 215 -19.99 -5.69 20.46
N ARG A 216 -19.66 -5.92 21.74
CA ARG A 216 -20.27 -5.18 22.86
C ARG A 216 -19.94 -3.69 22.84
N MET A 217 -18.72 -3.30 22.49
CA MET A 217 -18.30 -1.89 22.42
C MET A 217 -19.00 -1.13 21.29
N LEU A 218 -19.33 -1.81 20.19
CA LEU A 218 -20.07 -1.25 19.05
C LEU A 218 -21.59 -1.29 19.24
N SER A 219 -22.08 -2.10 20.19
CA SER A 219 -23.50 -2.20 20.53
C SER A 219 -24.02 -0.91 21.21
N PRO A 220 -25.34 -0.63 21.14
CA PRO A 220 -25.94 0.53 21.81
C PRO A 220 -25.80 0.45 23.34
N ASP A 221 -25.75 -0.76 23.90
CA ASP A 221 -25.55 -1.03 25.33
C ASP A 221 -24.05 -1.07 25.65
N ARG A 222 -23.39 0.08 25.50
CA ARG A 222 -21.93 0.18 25.71
C ARG A 222 -21.57 -0.12 27.15
N PRO A 223 -20.64 -1.06 27.41
CA PRO A 223 -20.12 -1.27 28.76
C PRO A 223 -19.37 -0.01 29.21
N THR A 224 -19.81 0.59 30.32
CA THR A 224 -19.22 1.82 30.88
C THR A 224 -17.84 1.58 31.50
N ASP A 225 -17.46 0.31 31.70
CA ASP A 225 -16.33 -0.10 32.53
C ASP A 225 -14.98 -0.24 31.79
N VAL A 226 -14.94 -0.06 30.47
CA VAL A 226 -13.75 -0.44 29.68
C VAL A 226 -12.71 0.70 29.57
N GLY A 227 -13.07 1.96 29.88
CA GLY A 227 -12.16 3.12 29.79
C GLY A 227 -11.56 3.36 28.38
N LYS A 228 -12.09 2.65 27.37
CA LYS A 228 -11.72 2.71 25.96
C LYS A 228 -13.00 2.85 25.15
N THR A 229 -12.97 3.66 24.10
CA THR A 229 -14.11 3.87 23.20
C THR A 229 -13.71 3.51 21.78
N LEU A 230 -14.49 2.63 21.15
CA LEU A 230 -14.32 2.23 19.76
C LEU A 230 -15.40 2.88 18.90
N ARG A 231 -14.99 3.53 17.82
CA ARG A 231 -15.90 4.23 16.88
C ARG A 231 -15.54 3.88 15.44
N LEU A 232 -16.51 3.40 14.68
CA LEU A 232 -16.37 3.20 13.23
C LEU A 232 -16.43 4.55 12.51
N LEU A 233 -15.63 4.69 11.45
CA LEU A 233 -15.55 5.91 10.62
C LEU A 233 -16.46 5.77 9.41
N ASP A 234 -17.53 6.57 9.36
CA ASP A 234 -18.49 6.54 8.26
C ASP A 234 -18.04 7.46 7.12
N GLY A 235 -17.89 6.89 5.93
CA GLY A 235 -17.54 7.62 4.71
C GLY A 235 -18.62 8.58 4.22
N LYS A 236 -19.83 8.64 4.80
CA LYS A 236 -20.82 9.68 4.51
C LYS A 236 -20.71 10.88 5.45
N ASN A 237 -20.15 10.69 6.64
CA ASN A 237 -20.05 11.75 7.64
C ASN A 237 -18.88 12.68 7.32
N PRO A 238 -19.11 14.01 7.14
CA PRO A 238 -18.04 14.94 6.83
C PRO A 238 -16.96 15.02 7.93
N GLN A 239 -17.32 14.82 9.20
CA GLN A 239 -16.35 14.84 10.29
C GLN A 239 -15.39 13.65 10.23
N ASP A 240 -15.92 12.46 9.91
CA ASP A 240 -15.12 11.25 9.80
C ASP A 240 -14.26 11.28 8.53
N ARG A 241 -14.76 11.85 7.43
CA ARG A 241 -13.95 12.15 6.24
C ARG A 241 -12.77 13.06 6.54
N ASN A 242 -12.97 14.12 7.32
CA ASN A 242 -11.88 15.01 7.71
C ASN A 242 -10.83 14.27 8.56
N LEU A 243 -11.26 13.36 9.44
CA LEU A 243 -10.35 12.53 10.22
C LEU A 243 -9.54 11.58 9.34
N ILE A 244 -10.17 10.97 8.33
CA ILE A 244 -9.47 10.13 7.35
C ILE A 244 -8.46 10.96 6.58
N ASP A 245 -8.83 12.14 6.08
CA ASP A 245 -7.91 13.04 5.37
C ASP A 245 -6.69 13.42 6.24
N LEU A 246 -6.91 13.73 7.53
CA LEU A 246 -5.84 13.97 8.50
C LEU A 246 -4.89 12.77 8.65
N VAL A 247 -5.43 11.55 8.66
CA VAL A 247 -4.62 10.32 8.68
C VAL A 247 -3.77 10.19 7.41
N LEU A 248 -4.35 10.47 6.24
CA LEU A 248 -3.62 10.43 4.96
C LEU A 248 -2.51 11.49 4.89
N GLN A 249 -2.78 12.70 5.38
CA GLN A 249 -1.77 13.76 5.50
C GLN A 249 -0.63 13.35 6.45
N GLY A 250 -0.97 12.72 7.57
CA GLY A 250 0.02 12.14 8.49
C GLY A 250 0.91 11.10 7.80
N ARG A 251 0.33 10.20 7.00
CA ARG A 251 1.07 9.22 6.20
C ARG A 251 1.94 9.88 5.13
N GLN A 252 1.45 10.92 4.47
CA GLN A 252 2.25 11.70 3.53
C GLN A 252 3.50 12.31 4.18
N LEU A 253 3.38 12.83 5.41
CA LEU A 253 4.52 13.36 6.18
C LEU A 253 5.51 12.25 6.58
N GLU A 254 5.03 11.07 6.94
CA GLU A 254 5.87 9.90 7.21
C GLU A 254 6.64 9.48 5.95
N LEU A 255 5.98 9.39 4.79
CA LEU A 255 6.62 9.11 3.51
C LEU A 255 7.68 10.16 3.15
N LEU A 256 7.39 11.45 3.33
CA LEU A 256 8.36 12.53 3.12
C LEU A 256 9.58 12.38 4.03
N THR A 257 9.37 11.97 5.28
CA THR A 257 10.44 11.72 6.24
C THR A 257 11.30 10.53 5.80
N ASP A 258 10.67 9.42 5.38
CA ASP A 258 11.36 8.21 4.94
C ASP A 258 12.11 8.38 3.61
N LEU A 259 11.56 9.15 2.68
CA LEU A 259 12.27 9.59 1.49
C LEU A 259 13.50 10.41 1.89
N ASN A 260 13.36 11.30 2.88
CA ASN A 260 14.47 12.14 3.32
C ASN A 260 15.57 11.41 4.08
N ARG A 261 15.29 10.24 4.68
CA ARG A 261 16.32 9.43 5.35
C ARG A 261 17.36 8.96 4.32
N ASN A 262 18.59 9.47 4.43
CA ASN A 262 19.71 9.12 3.55
C ASN A 262 20.39 7.78 3.91
N VAL A 263 19.96 7.12 4.98
CA VAL A 263 20.73 6.00 5.54
C VAL A 263 20.40 4.69 4.82
N TYR A 264 21.38 4.18 4.09
CA TYR A 264 21.47 2.80 3.61
C TYR A 264 22.19 1.98 4.70
N HIS A 265 21.46 1.11 5.40
CA HIS A 265 22.06 0.21 6.37
C HIS A 265 22.31 -1.14 5.70
N SER A 266 23.58 -1.44 5.41
CA SER A 266 24.02 -2.71 4.83
C SER A 266 23.63 -3.92 5.70
N GLU A 267 23.52 -3.75 7.02
CA GLU A 267 23.06 -4.80 7.94
C GLU A 267 21.53 -4.94 8.02
N LEU A 268 20.74 -3.96 7.55
CA LEU A 268 19.27 -4.06 7.46
C LEU A 268 18.77 -4.60 6.10
N ARG A 269 19.69 -4.87 5.16
CA ARG A 269 19.42 -5.63 3.92
C ARG A 269 19.93 -7.06 3.95
N GLY A 270 20.01 -7.66 5.14
CA GLY A 270 19.97 -9.12 5.29
C GLY A 270 18.61 -9.75 4.94
N ASP A 271 17.52 -8.96 4.88
CA ASP A 271 16.15 -9.50 4.84
C ASP A 271 15.27 -8.99 3.67
N LEU A 272 15.85 -8.50 2.57
CA LEU A 272 15.06 -8.19 1.36
C LEU A 272 15.68 -8.83 0.11
N HIS A 273 15.72 -10.18 0.12
CA HIS A 273 15.27 -11.04 -0.97
C HIS A 273 15.40 -12.53 -0.59
N SER A 274 14.27 -13.23 -0.65
CA SER A 274 14.14 -14.67 -0.98
C SER A 274 14.91 -15.70 -0.16
N SER A 275 14.12 -16.62 0.42
CA SER A 275 14.44 -17.99 0.85
C SER A 275 15.14 -18.19 2.21
N LEU A 276 14.37 -18.83 3.10
CA LEU A 276 14.75 -19.80 4.14
C LEU A 276 15.70 -19.34 5.25
N SER A 277 15.11 -19.23 6.45
CA SER A 277 15.47 -20.04 7.62
C SER A 277 16.98 -20.22 7.85
N LEU A 278 17.60 -19.37 8.67
CA LEU A 278 18.73 -19.66 9.59
C LEU A 278 19.42 -18.38 10.12
N THR A 279 19.21 -17.21 9.50
CA THR A 279 19.87 -15.94 9.89
C THR A 279 19.40 -15.38 11.25
N ASN A 280 18.15 -15.63 11.63
CA ASN A 280 17.57 -15.19 12.92
C ASN A 280 18.07 -15.97 14.15
N LEU A 281 18.76 -17.10 13.98
CA LEU A 281 19.39 -17.78 15.12
C LEU A 281 20.60 -17.01 15.63
N SER A 282 21.33 -16.29 14.78
CA SER A 282 22.55 -15.58 15.19
C SER A 282 22.28 -14.39 16.12
N SER A 283 21.15 -13.69 15.94
CA SER A 283 20.73 -12.56 16.77
C SER A 283 20.06 -13.02 18.07
N VAL A 284 19.39 -14.17 18.05
CA VAL A 284 18.80 -14.79 19.25
C VAL A 284 19.90 -15.42 20.12
N LEU A 285 20.90 -16.07 19.51
CA LEU A 285 22.01 -16.71 20.21
C LEU A 285 23.03 -15.70 20.78
N SER A 286 23.16 -14.50 20.20
CA SER A 286 24.04 -13.45 20.73
C SER A 286 23.50 -12.78 22.01
N ASN A 287 22.21 -12.95 22.31
CA ASN A 287 21.59 -12.51 23.55
C ASN A 287 21.58 -13.58 24.66
N CYS A 288 22.02 -14.81 24.37
CA CYS A 288 22.22 -15.83 25.39
C CYS A 288 23.48 -15.51 26.20
N ARG A 289 23.32 -15.32 27.51
CA ARG A 289 24.45 -15.09 28.43
C ARG A 289 25.36 -16.34 28.41
N PRO A 290 26.68 -16.17 28.24
CA PRO A 290 27.60 -17.30 28.35
C PRO A 290 27.48 -17.93 29.75
N GLY A 291 27.06 -19.21 29.79
CA GLY A 291 26.88 -19.97 31.04
C GLY A 291 25.44 -20.38 31.39
N SER A 292 24.42 -20.04 30.58
CA SER A 292 23.08 -20.59 30.77
C SER A 292 23.00 -22.04 30.29
N SER A 293 22.64 -22.97 31.18
CA SER A 293 22.48 -24.40 30.90
C SER A 293 21.19 -24.70 30.12
N SER A 294 21.09 -24.22 28.89
CA SER A 294 20.08 -24.65 27.93
C SER A 294 20.77 -25.30 26.74
N GLU A 295 20.13 -26.32 26.15
CA GLU A 295 20.62 -27.12 25.00
C GLU A 295 21.06 -26.28 23.79
N THR A 296 20.68 -25.00 23.74
CA THR A 296 21.11 -24.01 22.74
C THR A 296 22.56 -23.51 22.93
N ALA A 297 23.16 -23.64 24.12
CA ALA A 297 24.55 -23.29 24.37
C ALA A 297 25.54 -24.29 23.75
N ASP A 298 25.17 -25.57 23.68
CA ASP A 298 25.97 -26.61 23.04
C ASP A 298 26.03 -26.44 21.52
N ILE A 299 24.94 -25.95 20.93
CA ILE A 299 24.89 -25.56 19.50
C ILE A 299 25.87 -24.40 19.23
N MET A 300 25.99 -23.44 20.16
CA MET A 300 26.92 -22.31 20.04
C MET A 300 28.40 -22.74 20.15
N ALA A 301 28.69 -23.74 20.97
CA ALA A 301 30.04 -24.29 21.11
C ALA A 301 30.48 -25.02 19.83
N GLN A 302 29.60 -25.84 19.25
CA GLN A 302 29.88 -26.54 17.99
C GLN A 302 30.02 -25.59 16.79
N PHE A 303 29.26 -24.49 16.74
CA PHE A 303 29.34 -23.49 15.66
C PHE A 303 30.62 -22.65 15.69
N LYS A 304 31.20 -22.43 16.88
CA LYS A 304 32.46 -21.68 17.03
C LYS A 304 33.68 -22.46 16.51
N GLU A 305 33.69 -23.78 16.64
CA GLU A 305 34.81 -24.61 16.18
C GLU A 305 34.85 -24.75 14.65
N THR A 306 33.73 -24.57 13.95
CA THR A 306 33.69 -24.79 12.49
C THR A 306 34.09 -23.58 11.65
N PHE A 307 34.17 -22.37 12.22
CA PHE A 307 34.33 -21.12 11.42
C PHE A 307 35.42 -20.14 11.87
N LEU A 308 36.22 -20.42 12.89
CA LEU A 308 37.22 -19.45 13.38
C LEU A 308 38.60 -19.62 12.76
N GLY A 309 38.72 -19.19 11.51
CA GLY A 309 39.96 -18.63 10.96
C GLY A 309 39.95 -17.10 11.08
N THR A 310 40.83 -16.57 11.94
CA THR A 310 41.36 -15.20 11.99
C THR A 310 40.42 -14.00 12.23
N THR A 311 40.64 -13.38 13.40
CA THR A 311 40.58 -11.93 13.71
C THR A 311 40.06 -10.99 12.61
N GLY A 312 38.84 -10.47 12.81
CA GLY A 312 38.35 -9.27 12.14
C GLY A 312 37.23 -8.64 12.97
N LYS A 313 37.54 -7.54 13.67
CA LYS A 313 36.50 -6.61 14.12
C LYS A 313 35.73 -6.17 12.87
N ARG A 314 34.49 -6.61 12.70
CA ARG A 314 33.59 -6.07 11.66
C ARG A 314 33.37 -4.59 11.96
N GLN A 315 34.10 -3.73 11.26
CA GLN A 315 33.70 -2.34 11.08
C GLN A 315 32.47 -2.37 10.18
N SER A 316 31.32 -2.01 10.73
CA SER A 316 30.10 -1.71 9.97
C SER A 316 30.40 -0.53 9.03
N SER A 317 30.78 -0.81 7.79
CA SER A 317 30.86 0.22 6.77
C SER A 317 29.42 0.59 6.38
N ILE A 318 28.99 1.76 6.87
CA ILE A 318 27.82 2.47 6.31
C ILE A 318 28.22 2.85 4.88
N LEU A 319 27.86 2.01 3.92
CA LEU A 319 27.95 2.35 2.51
C LEU A 319 26.74 3.21 2.17
N LEU A 320 26.93 4.53 2.13
CA LEU A 320 26.01 5.51 1.56
C LEU A 320 25.95 5.30 0.03
N LEU A 321 25.35 4.21 -0.42
CA LEU A 321 24.88 4.12 -1.81
C LEU A 321 23.52 4.80 -1.84
N ALA A 322 23.52 6.11 -2.13
CA ALA A 322 22.29 6.86 -2.32
C ALA A 322 21.61 6.34 -3.59
N CYS A 323 20.71 5.36 -3.47
CA CYS A 323 19.79 5.00 -4.55
C CYS A 323 18.70 6.08 -4.62
N PRO A 324 18.25 6.53 -5.81
CA PRO A 324 17.10 7.42 -5.89
C PRO A 324 15.86 6.69 -5.35
N LYS A 325 14.98 7.43 -4.69
CA LYS A 325 13.80 6.90 -3.98
C LYS A 325 12.53 7.47 -4.57
N PHE A 326 11.48 6.68 -4.61
CA PHE A 326 10.17 7.04 -5.14
C PHE A 326 9.05 6.60 -4.20
N ALA A 327 8.04 7.44 -4.00
CA ALA A 327 6.82 7.09 -3.28
C ALA A 327 5.59 7.70 -3.95
N ILE A 328 4.47 6.99 -3.92
CA ILE A 328 3.18 7.47 -4.41
C ILE A 328 2.47 8.18 -3.25
N LEU A 329 1.79 9.28 -3.53
CA LEU A 329 1.06 10.02 -2.50
C LEU A 329 -0.33 9.40 -2.29
N PRO A 330 -0.72 9.10 -1.03
CA PRO A 330 -2.08 8.69 -0.75
C PRO A 330 -3.06 9.84 -1.02
N ASN A 331 -4.26 9.50 -1.49
CA ASN A 331 -5.26 10.48 -1.88
C ASN A 331 -6.66 10.00 -1.46
N LEU A 332 -7.42 10.85 -0.78
CA LEU A 332 -8.77 10.54 -0.34
C LEU A 332 -9.68 10.19 -1.54
N LEU A 333 -9.45 10.83 -2.68
CA LEU A 333 -10.23 10.57 -3.89
C LEU A 333 -10.13 9.11 -4.36
N GLU A 334 -8.94 8.53 -4.30
CA GLU A 334 -8.70 7.15 -4.72
C GLU A 334 -9.38 6.17 -3.76
N ILE A 335 -9.32 6.46 -2.46
CA ILE A 335 -10.04 5.70 -1.43
C ILE A 335 -11.55 5.78 -1.68
N ASP A 336 -12.10 6.99 -1.87
CA ASP A 336 -13.52 7.21 -2.17
C ASP A 336 -13.97 6.41 -3.40
N GLN A 337 -13.14 6.31 -4.45
CA GLN A 337 -13.46 5.52 -5.65
C GLN A 337 -13.58 4.04 -5.35
N LYS A 338 -12.67 3.48 -4.55
CA LYS A 338 -12.68 2.07 -4.15
C LYS A 338 -13.91 1.75 -3.32
N PHE A 339 -14.23 2.60 -2.36
CA PHE A 339 -15.45 2.46 -1.57
C PHE A 339 -16.73 2.67 -2.38
N ALA A 340 -16.74 3.58 -3.36
CA ALA A 340 -17.88 3.75 -4.25
C ALA A 340 -18.14 2.50 -5.11
N GLY A 341 -17.10 1.81 -5.57
CA GLY A 341 -17.23 0.53 -6.27
C GLY A 341 -17.83 -0.56 -5.38
N ILE A 342 -17.32 -0.69 -4.16
CA ILE A 342 -17.83 -1.64 -3.15
C ILE A 342 -19.29 -1.36 -2.81
N ARG A 343 -19.64 -0.10 -2.51
CA ARG A 343 -20.99 0.30 -2.16
C ARG A 343 -21.99 -0.01 -3.27
N LYS A 344 -21.63 0.28 -4.52
CA LYS A 344 -22.47 -0.04 -5.69
C LYS A 344 -22.67 -1.55 -5.86
N THR A 345 -21.65 -2.33 -5.53
CA THR A 345 -21.71 -3.80 -5.53
C THR A 345 -22.62 -4.32 -4.41
N ALA A 346 -22.45 -3.81 -3.18
CA ALA A 346 -23.27 -4.16 -2.02
C ALA A 346 -24.75 -3.79 -2.22
N LEU A 347 -25.05 -2.63 -2.83
CA LEU A 347 -26.42 -2.23 -3.15
C LEU A 347 -27.13 -3.15 -4.13
N LYS A 348 -26.39 -3.86 -4.99
CA LYS A 348 -26.96 -4.74 -6.01
C LYS A 348 -27.14 -6.18 -5.55
N VAL A 349 -26.22 -6.69 -4.74
CA VAL A 349 -26.15 -8.12 -4.39
C VAL A 349 -26.22 -8.39 -2.88
N GLY A 350 -25.97 -7.38 -2.04
CA GLY A 350 -25.83 -7.53 -0.59
C GLY A 350 -27.14 -7.37 0.20
N SER A 351 -27.08 -7.76 1.47
CA SER A 351 -28.11 -7.49 2.48
C SER A 351 -28.09 -6.02 2.95
N GLU A 352 -29.12 -5.57 3.66
CA GLU A 352 -29.14 -4.23 4.28
C GLU A 352 -27.97 -4.02 5.26
N GLU A 353 -27.57 -5.07 6.00
CA GLU A 353 -26.38 -5.03 6.84
C GLU A 353 -25.11 -4.83 5.99
N ASN A 354 -24.96 -5.57 4.89
CA ASN A 354 -23.79 -5.46 4.01
C ASN A 354 -23.67 -4.04 3.43
N VAL A 355 -24.79 -3.43 3.04
CA VAL A 355 -24.83 -2.05 2.54
C VAL A 355 -24.41 -1.06 3.62
N ARG A 356 -24.90 -1.23 4.86
CA ARG A 356 -24.53 -0.36 5.99
C ARG A 356 -23.04 -0.45 6.30
N TYR A 357 -22.49 -1.66 6.34
CA TYR A 357 -21.07 -1.86 6.68
C TYR A 357 -20.11 -1.51 5.53
N ALA A 358 -20.58 -1.49 4.28
CA ALA A 358 -19.80 -1.05 3.13
C ALA A 358 -19.47 0.47 3.14
N ASP A 359 -20.19 1.26 3.94
CA ASP A 359 -19.93 2.70 4.08
C ASP A 359 -18.83 3.03 5.10
N TYR A 360 -18.35 2.07 5.90
CA TYR A 360 -17.31 2.30 6.90
C TYR A 360 -15.90 2.14 6.33
N TYR A 361 -15.05 3.16 6.54
CA TYR A 361 -13.71 3.23 5.96
C TYR A 361 -12.61 2.76 6.93
N GLY A 362 -12.95 2.71 8.21
CA GLY A 362 -12.00 2.44 9.27
C GLY A 362 -12.62 2.49 10.66
N ALA A 363 -11.78 2.41 11.68
CA ALA A 363 -12.16 2.59 13.07
C ALA A 363 -11.11 3.41 13.84
N VAL A 364 -11.57 4.09 14.89
CA VAL A 364 -10.74 4.78 15.87
C VAL A 364 -11.03 4.21 17.25
N LEU A 365 -9.95 3.84 17.94
CA LEU A 365 -9.98 3.44 19.35
C LEU A 365 -9.36 4.57 20.16
N THR A 366 -10.12 5.14 21.09
CA THR A 366 -9.63 6.15 22.03
C THR A 366 -9.49 5.53 23.41
N ASN A 367 -8.27 5.56 23.94
CA ASN A 367 -7.95 5.10 25.28
C ASN A 367 -7.96 6.30 26.23
N GLU A 368 -9.00 6.39 27.07
CA GLU A 368 -9.21 7.56 27.94
C GLU A 368 -8.16 7.64 29.05
N LEU A 369 -7.64 6.49 29.50
CA LEU A 369 -6.61 6.40 30.53
C LEU A 369 -5.26 6.91 30.02
N GLN A 370 -4.91 6.61 28.77
CA GLN A 370 -3.65 7.01 28.16
C GLN A 370 -3.74 8.34 27.42
N GLN A 371 -4.95 8.86 27.19
CA GLN A 371 -5.21 10.02 26.32
C GLN A 371 -4.62 9.86 24.91
N LYS A 372 -4.58 8.62 24.42
CA LYS A 372 -4.07 8.25 23.10
C LYS A 372 -5.19 7.67 22.25
N SER A 373 -5.16 7.98 20.96
CA SER A 373 -6.06 7.39 19.98
C SER A 373 -5.29 6.63 18.94
N PHE A 374 -5.79 5.45 18.58
CA PHE A 374 -5.25 4.60 17.54
C PHE A 374 -6.29 4.47 16.43
N TYR A 375 -5.81 4.36 15.19
CA TYR A 375 -6.67 4.24 14.01
C TYR A 375 -6.31 3.00 13.21
N ILE A 376 -7.31 2.50 12.48
CA ILE A 376 -7.15 1.49 11.44
C ILE A 376 -8.03 1.87 10.25
N LEU A 377 -7.47 1.77 9.04
CA LEU A 377 -8.18 1.96 7.77
C LEU A 377 -8.11 0.66 6.97
N TRP A 378 -9.17 0.37 6.22
CA TRP A 378 -9.27 -0.79 5.36
C TRP A 378 -9.83 -0.41 3.99
N MET A 379 -9.77 -1.32 3.04
CA MET A 379 -10.45 -1.23 1.74
C MET A 379 -10.66 -2.63 1.16
N SER A 380 -11.48 -2.74 0.10
CA SER A 380 -11.56 -3.98 -0.67
C SER A 380 -10.79 -3.89 -1.98
N LEU A 381 -9.90 -4.86 -2.20
CA LEU A 381 -9.20 -5.06 -3.46
C LEU A 381 -9.99 -6.03 -4.35
N LYS A 382 -9.97 -5.80 -5.67
CA LYS A 382 -10.65 -6.62 -6.69
C LYS A 382 -12.15 -6.88 -6.39
N GLY A 383 -12.78 -6.01 -5.58
CA GLY A 383 -14.18 -6.15 -5.16
C GLY A 383 -14.47 -7.34 -4.23
N LYS A 384 -13.46 -8.03 -3.70
CA LYS A 384 -13.63 -9.25 -2.88
C LYS A 384 -12.73 -9.29 -1.65
N GLU A 385 -11.49 -8.83 -1.77
CA GLU A 385 -10.45 -9.06 -0.77
C GLU A 385 -10.41 -7.92 0.23
N PHE A 386 -10.81 -8.17 1.46
CA PHE A 386 -10.77 -7.16 2.52
C PHE A 386 -9.33 -7.00 3.02
N THR A 387 -8.82 -5.77 2.99
CA THR A 387 -7.41 -5.51 3.30
C THR A 387 -7.24 -4.30 4.20
N ILE A 388 -6.44 -4.44 5.26
CA ILE A 388 -6.02 -3.34 6.13
C ILE A 388 -4.91 -2.58 5.41
N VAL A 389 -5.11 -1.27 5.25
CA VAL A 389 -4.22 -0.40 4.45
C VAL A 389 -3.51 0.68 5.26
N ALA A 390 -3.95 0.92 6.49
CA ALA A 390 -3.24 1.81 7.40
C ALA A 390 -3.56 1.45 8.85
N MET A 391 -2.55 1.46 9.71
CA MET A 391 -2.74 1.36 11.15
C MET A 391 -1.69 2.19 11.90
N GLY A 392 -2.09 2.85 12.98
CA GLY A 392 -1.13 3.60 13.82
C GLY A 392 -1.76 4.42 14.93
N GLU A 393 -0.91 5.19 15.60
CA GLU A 393 -1.31 6.17 16.61
C GLU A 393 -1.69 7.50 15.93
N MET A 394 -2.84 8.05 16.28
CA MET A 394 -3.20 9.42 15.92
C MET A 394 -2.35 10.38 16.74
N LYS A 395 -1.41 11.07 16.10
CA LYS A 395 -0.57 12.10 16.73
C LYS A 395 -1.32 13.42 17.02
N LEU A 396 -2.64 13.43 16.91
CA LEU A 396 -3.45 14.61 17.18
C LEU A 396 -3.72 14.76 18.67
N ASP A 397 -3.41 15.94 19.19
CA ASP A 397 -3.90 16.44 20.47
C ASP A 397 -5.42 16.69 20.34
N MET A 398 -6.24 15.64 20.36
CA MET A 398 -7.70 15.73 20.19
C MET A 398 -8.35 16.65 21.25
N PHE A 399 -7.68 16.83 22.39
CA PHE A 399 -8.11 17.76 23.44
C PHE A 399 -7.97 19.24 23.05
N ALA A 400 -7.05 19.58 22.15
CA ALA A 400 -6.92 20.93 21.62
C ALA A 400 -7.96 21.23 20.52
N ALA A 401 -8.35 20.23 19.70
CA ALA A 401 -9.30 20.40 18.61
C ALA A 401 -10.78 20.45 19.06
N MET A 402 -11.12 19.79 20.18
CA MET A 402 -12.45 19.88 20.81
C MET A 402 -12.62 21.13 21.69
N ALA A 403 -11.53 21.86 21.96
CA ALA A 403 -11.56 23.16 22.59
C ALA A 403 -11.74 24.24 21.52
N GLY A 404 -12.99 24.63 21.23
CA GLY A 404 -13.24 25.82 20.44
C GLY A 404 -12.53 27.06 21.01
N PRO A 405 -12.43 28.18 20.28
CA PRO A 405 -11.77 29.42 20.72
C PRO A 405 -12.38 30.03 22.00
N ARG A 406 -13.51 29.48 22.45
CA ARG A 406 -14.16 29.74 23.73
C ARG A 406 -14.36 28.38 24.39
N GLY A 407 -13.40 28.00 25.25
CA GLY A 407 -13.40 26.71 25.95
C GLY A 407 -14.67 26.45 26.78
N PRO A 408 -14.88 25.21 27.24
CA PRO A 408 -16.04 24.87 28.05
C PRO A 408 -16.03 25.64 29.37
N ARG A 409 -17.12 26.37 29.63
CA ARG A 409 -17.43 27.10 30.87
C ARG A 409 -17.78 26.15 32.03
N HIS A 410 -16.89 25.23 32.39
CA HIS A 410 -17.00 24.50 33.65
C HIS A 410 -15.77 24.74 34.54
N PRO A 411 -15.95 25.21 35.79
CA PRO A 411 -14.87 25.48 36.72
C PRO A 411 -14.45 24.17 37.40
N GLY A 412 -13.73 23.31 36.68
CA GLY A 412 -12.91 22.28 37.30
C GLY A 412 -11.50 22.84 37.50
N PRO A 413 -10.84 22.60 38.64
CA PRO A 413 -9.48 23.10 38.84
C PRO A 413 -8.55 22.50 37.77
N PRO A 414 -7.55 23.27 37.28
CA PRO A 414 -6.57 22.77 36.33
C PRO A 414 -5.82 21.62 37.01
N ARG A 415 -6.15 20.38 36.63
CA ARG A 415 -5.47 19.20 37.14
C ARG A 415 -4.03 19.31 36.66
N ARG A 416 -3.11 19.52 37.62
CA ARG A 416 -1.65 19.46 37.42
C ARG A 416 -1.34 18.33 36.45
N LYS A 417 -0.63 18.63 35.36
CA LYS A 417 0.05 17.64 34.51
C LYS A 417 0.95 16.84 35.44
N SER A 418 0.47 15.68 35.90
CA SER A 418 1.28 14.74 36.64
C SER A 418 2.30 14.16 35.68
N SER A 419 3.55 14.20 36.10
CA SER A 419 4.76 13.63 35.49
C SER A 419 4.73 12.09 35.35
N LEU A 420 3.55 11.51 35.21
CA LEU A 420 3.30 10.07 35.05
C LEU A 420 3.15 9.64 33.58
N THR A 421 3.12 10.58 32.63
CA THR A 421 3.26 10.26 31.19
C THR A 421 4.63 9.67 30.86
N GLY A 422 5.65 9.90 31.69
CA GLY A 422 7.01 9.36 31.50
C GLY A 422 7.16 7.87 31.81
N LEU A 423 6.20 7.22 32.48
CA LEU A 423 6.26 5.77 32.75
C LEU A 423 5.74 4.92 31.58
N ASN A 424 4.91 5.49 30.68
CA ASN A 424 4.57 4.85 29.40
C ASN A 424 5.58 5.15 28.28
N GLU A 425 6.47 6.12 28.48
CA GLU A 425 7.65 6.31 27.62
C GLU A 425 8.77 5.29 27.94
N MET A 426 8.65 4.51 29.03
CA MET A 426 9.44 3.30 29.26
C MET A 426 8.88 2.10 28.47
N GLY A 427 8.98 2.15 27.14
CA GLY A 427 9.30 0.98 26.31
C GLY A 427 8.24 -0.10 26.06
N GLY A 428 6.95 0.10 26.36
CA GLY A 428 5.89 -0.87 26.04
C GLY A 428 5.10 -0.50 24.77
N PHE A 429 5.05 -1.38 23.77
CA PHE A 429 4.12 -1.24 22.64
C PHE A 429 2.70 -1.67 23.08
N ASN A 430 1.68 -0.87 22.77
CA ASN A 430 0.30 -1.13 23.19
C ASN A 430 -0.41 -2.14 22.27
N PHE A 431 -0.04 -3.42 22.38
CA PHE A 431 -0.59 -4.50 21.56
C PHE A 431 -2.07 -4.80 21.82
N GLN A 432 -2.58 -4.51 23.01
CA GLN A 432 -4.01 -4.69 23.32
C GLN A 432 -4.89 -3.76 22.49
N ASP A 433 -4.46 -2.52 22.30
CA ASP A 433 -5.21 -1.54 21.50
C ASP A 433 -5.13 -1.87 20.00
N LEU A 434 -3.99 -2.41 19.53
CA LEU A 434 -3.86 -2.94 18.16
C LEU A 434 -4.72 -4.19 17.93
N ASP A 435 -4.77 -5.11 18.90
CA ASP A 435 -5.61 -6.31 18.85
C ASP A 435 -7.10 -5.97 18.71
N LEU A 436 -7.59 -4.99 19.50
CA LEU A 436 -8.97 -4.49 19.38
C LEU A 436 -9.25 -3.90 18.00
N LEU A 437 -8.31 -3.15 17.41
CA LEU A 437 -8.47 -2.57 16.08
C LEU A 437 -8.49 -3.63 14.97
N VAL A 438 -7.61 -4.63 15.03
CA VAL A 438 -7.60 -5.75 14.09
C VAL A 438 -8.91 -6.55 14.19
N ASN A 439 -9.39 -6.84 15.40
CA ASN A 439 -10.68 -7.50 15.60
C ASN A 439 -11.86 -6.65 15.10
N ALA A 440 -11.80 -5.32 15.19
CA ALA A 440 -12.80 -4.43 14.60
C ALA A 440 -12.84 -4.55 13.07
N ALA A 441 -11.68 -4.61 12.42
CA ALA A 441 -11.59 -4.84 10.98
C ALA A 441 -12.15 -6.22 10.58
N VAL A 442 -11.82 -7.28 11.33
CA VAL A 442 -12.35 -8.64 11.12
C VAL A 442 -13.87 -8.68 11.31
N TYR A 443 -14.40 -7.99 12.33
CA TYR A 443 -15.84 -7.89 12.57
C TYR A 443 -16.57 -7.23 11.39
N VAL A 444 -16.05 -6.10 10.89
CA VAL A 444 -16.62 -5.41 9.71
C VAL A 444 -16.52 -6.28 8.47
N ALA A 445 -15.37 -6.92 8.22
CA ALA A 445 -15.18 -7.81 7.08
C ALA A 445 -16.19 -8.97 7.07
N ARG A 446 -16.46 -9.57 8.23
CA ARG A 446 -17.49 -10.62 8.37
C ARG A 446 -18.90 -10.11 8.10
N LYS A 447 -19.21 -8.88 8.51
CA LYS A 447 -20.52 -8.22 8.27
C LYS A 447 -20.68 -7.72 6.83
N GLN A 448 -19.59 -7.53 6.11
CA GLN A 448 -19.61 -7.11 4.71
C GLN A 448 -19.63 -8.30 3.73
N ALA A 449 -19.20 -9.49 4.17
CA ALA A 449 -19.11 -10.67 3.34
C ALA A 449 -20.47 -11.06 2.72
N VAL A 450 -20.46 -11.33 1.41
CA VAL A 450 -21.67 -11.69 0.62
C VAL A 450 -21.78 -13.22 0.47
N GLY A 451 -21.35 -13.98 1.47
CA GLY A 451 -21.36 -15.45 1.46
C GLY A 451 -20.96 -16.08 2.80
N ALA A 452 -21.32 -17.35 2.99
CA ALA A 452 -21.08 -18.10 4.23
C ALA A 452 -19.71 -18.80 4.30
N GLU A 453 -18.96 -18.85 3.20
CA GLU A 453 -17.64 -19.49 3.14
C GLU A 453 -16.51 -18.47 3.32
N GLY A 454 -15.51 -18.85 4.11
CA GLY A 454 -14.56 -17.98 4.78
C GLY A 454 -13.88 -16.94 3.89
N GLY A 455 -14.19 -15.67 4.14
CA GLY A 455 -13.31 -14.56 3.77
C GLY A 455 -12.06 -14.54 4.67
N SER A 456 -11.11 -13.70 4.31
CA SER A 456 -9.94 -13.40 5.14
C SER A 456 -9.62 -11.90 5.07
N VAL A 457 -8.96 -11.41 6.11
CA VAL A 457 -8.45 -10.04 6.17
C VAL A 457 -6.97 -10.08 5.85
N HIS A 458 -6.55 -9.36 4.81
CA HIS A 458 -5.15 -9.24 4.45
C HIS A 458 -4.53 -8.02 5.10
N VAL A 459 -3.23 -8.10 5.41
CA VAL A 459 -2.45 -6.98 5.95
C VAL A 459 -1.08 -6.98 5.30
N ASN A 460 -0.68 -5.86 4.71
CA ASN A 460 0.68 -5.68 4.18
C ASN A 460 1.61 -5.16 5.27
N VAL A 461 2.83 -5.69 5.34
CA VAL A 461 3.86 -5.25 6.29
C VAL A 461 4.20 -3.76 6.13
N ASN A 462 4.10 -3.21 4.92
CA ASN A 462 4.36 -1.79 4.66
C ASN A 462 3.23 -0.85 5.14
N ASP A 463 2.05 -1.38 5.45
CA ASP A 463 0.89 -0.62 5.93
C ASP A 463 0.81 -0.54 7.46
N LEU A 464 1.66 -1.32 8.12
CA LEU A 464 1.79 -1.38 9.57
C LEU A 464 2.45 -0.11 10.16
N PRO A 465 2.28 0.16 11.47
CA PRO A 465 2.89 1.31 12.12
C PRO A 465 4.42 1.24 12.09
N THR A 466 5.05 2.28 11.57
CA THR A 466 6.53 2.40 11.50
C THR A 466 7.18 2.68 12.85
N SER A 467 6.39 3.06 13.86
CA SER A 467 6.86 3.27 15.23
C SER A 467 7.19 1.95 15.97
N ILE A 468 6.70 0.81 15.48
CA ILE A 468 6.95 -0.51 16.07
C ILE A 468 7.93 -1.28 15.18
N PRO A 469 9.01 -1.86 15.72
CA PRO A 469 9.94 -2.66 14.95
C PRO A 469 9.24 -3.86 14.27
N LYS A 470 9.57 -4.10 12.99
CA LYS A 470 8.98 -5.19 12.18
C LYS A 470 9.04 -6.57 12.86
N PRO A 471 10.14 -7.00 13.52
CA PRO A 471 10.18 -8.30 14.19
C PRO A 471 9.16 -8.43 15.31
N VAL A 472 8.88 -7.33 16.01
CA VAL A 472 7.90 -7.31 17.09
C VAL A 472 6.47 -7.33 16.54
N LEU A 473 6.20 -6.63 15.43
CA LEU A 473 4.93 -6.74 14.72
C LEU A 473 4.70 -8.16 14.18
N HIS A 474 5.75 -8.80 13.66
CA HIS A 474 5.68 -10.18 13.19
C HIS A 474 5.33 -11.15 14.33
N ASP A 475 5.95 -11.00 15.50
CA ASP A 475 5.59 -11.76 16.70
C ASP A 475 4.16 -11.47 17.17
N PHE A 476 3.72 -10.20 17.09
CA PHE A 476 2.35 -9.82 17.39
C PHE A 476 1.33 -10.57 16.52
N PHE A 477 1.50 -10.56 15.19
CA PHE A 477 0.56 -11.21 14.28
C PHE A 477 0.58 -12.73 14.38
N LEU A 478 1.75 -13.37 14.48
CA LEU A 478 1.84 -14.82 14.47
C LEU A 478 1.62 -15.48 15.84
N ASN A 479 1.99 -14.80 16.94
CA ASN A 479 2.00 -15.42 18.27
C ASN A 479 1.07 -14.73 19.26
N TYR A 480 0.91 -13.40 19.23
CA TYR A 480 0.05 -12.70 20.19
C TYR A 480 -1.42 -12.73 19.78
N LEU A 481 -1.72 -12.36 18.53
CA LEU A 481 -3.08 -12.27 18.00
C LEU A 481 -3.83 -13.61 18.10
N PRO A 482 -3.23 -14.77 17.75
CA PRO A 482 -3.90 -16.07 17.89
C PRO A 482 -4.08 -16.50 19.35
N LYS A 483 -3.16 -16.13 20.26
CA LYS A 483 -3.28 -16.51 21.69
C LYS A 483 -4.45 -15.83 22.40
N ALA A 484 -4.85 -14.63 21.96
CA ALA A 484 -6.05 -13.97 22.47
C ALA A 484 -7.31 -14.80 22.20
N TYR A 485 -7.31 -15.61 21.13
CA TYR A 485 -8.40 -16.53 20.79
C TYR A 485 -8.40 -17.81 21.67
N ASP A 486 -7.24 -18.43 21.87
CA ASP A 486 -7.08 -19.75 22.52
C ASP A 486 -7.39 -19.80 24.02
N SER A 487 -7.70 -18.66 24.65
CA SER A 487 -8.00 -18.61 26.09
C SER A 487 -9.22 -19.44 26.53
N HIS A 488 -10.07 -19.94 25.61
CA HIS A 488 -11.29 -20.68 25.94
C HIS A 488 -11.69 -21.86 25.03
N THR A 489 -10.86 -22.28 24.06
CA THR A 489 -11.22 -23.37 23.13
C THR A 489 -10.32 -24.59 23.29
N GLU A 490 -10.80 -25.63 24.00
CA GLU A 490 -10.11 -26.93 24.21
C GLU A 490 -10.00 -27.83 22.94
N LYS A 491 -9.93 -27.25 21.73
CA LYS A 491 -9.76 -28.06 20.51
C LYS A 491 -8.41 -27.77 19.88
N PRO A 492 -7.56 -28.80 19.67
CA PRO A 492 -6.29 -28.62 18.99
C PRO A 492 -6.57 -28.22 17.55
N ILE A 493 -6.10 -27.04 17.19
CA ILE A 493 -6.14 -26.51 15.84
C ILE A 493 -5.20 -27.38 15.00
N SER A 494 -5.74 -28.05 13.97
CA SER A 494 -4.94 -28.82 13.00
C SER A 494 -3.94 -27.90 12.26
N SER A 495 -2.93 -28.47 11.61
CA SER A 495 -1.91 -27.71 10.87
C SER A 495 -2.47 -26.75 9.80
N ASP A 496 -3.70 -26.99 9.33
CA ASP A 496 -4.45 -26.13 8.39
C ASP A 496 -5.33 -25.06 9.06
N GLY A 497 -5.44 -25.04 10.39
CA GLY A 497 -6.35 -24.15 11.13
C GLY A 497 -5.72 -22.87 11.69
N ARG A 498 -4.52 -22.47 11.23
CA ARG A 498 -3.85 -21.26 11.73
C ARG A 498 -4.72 -20.02 11.48
N LEU A 499 -5.06 -19.31 12.56
CA LEU A 499 -5.83 -18.05 12.52
C LEU A 499 -5.09 -16.94 11.75
N VAL A 500 -3.76 -17.01 11.69
CA VAL A 500 -2.92 -16.08 10.94
C VAL A 500 -1.88 -16.86 10.14
N GLN A 501 -1.74 -16.53 8.86
CA GLN A 501 -0.76 -17.11 7.95
C GLN A 501 0.11 -16.00 7.35
N VAL A 502 1.39 -16.29 7.10
CA VAL A 502 2.27 -15.39 6.35
C VAL A 502 1.90 -15.52 4.87
N LEU A 503 1.79 -14.38 4.19
CA LEU A 503 1.35 -14.27 2.81
C LEU A 503 2.40 -13.53 1.98
N SER A 504 2.61 -13.97 0.75
CA SER A 504 3.25 -13.17 -0.29
C SER A 504 2.15 -12.56 -1.18
N PHE A 505 2.16 -11.25 -1.38
CA PHE A 505 1.21 -10.61 -2.30
C PHE A 505 1.41 -11.05 -3.76
N THR A 506 2.55 -11.68 -4.06
CA THR A 506 2.74 -12.37 -5.35
C THR A 506 1.74 -13.50 -5.53
N ASP A 507 1.40 -14.22 -4.46
CA ASP A 507 0.47 -15.35 -4.47
C ASP A 507 -0.99 -14.87 -4.60
N MET A 508 -1.25 -13.62 -4.21
CA MET A 508 -2.54 -12.92 -4.39
C MET A 508 -2.72 -12.31 -5.78
N GLU A 509 -1.81 -12.60 -6.73
CA GLU A 509 -1.82 -11.98 -8.05
C GLU A 509 -1.78 -10.43 -7.96
N ASP A 510 -1.02 -9.90 -7.00
CA ASP A 510 -0.86 -8.48 -6.76
C ASP A 510 0.62 -8.15 -6.55
N LEU A 511 1.44 -8.40 -7.57
CA LEU A 511 2.88 -8.09 -7.54
C LEU A 511 3.15 -6.65 -8.00
N PRO A 512 3.60 -5.75 -7.13
CA PRO A 512 3.93 -4.39 -7.53
C PRO A 512 5.18 -4.36 -8.38
N MET A 513 5.15 -3.56 -9.44
CA MET A 513 6.30 -3.39 -10.32
C MET A 513 6.47 -1.93 -10.73
N LEU A 514 7.71 -1.46 -10.76
CA LEU A 514 8.06 -0.13 -11.29
C LEU A 514 8.80 -0.25 -12.61
N ARG A 515 8.67 0.76 -13.46
CA ARG A 515 9.50 0.95 -14.63
C ARG A 515 9.97 2.41 -14.69
N LYS A 516 11.26 2.61 -14.95
CA LYS A 516 11.81 3.95 -15.20
C LYS A 516 11.31 4.47 -16.56
N TYR A 517 10.85 5.72 -16.60
CA TYR A 517 10.37 6.34 -17.84
C TYR A 517 11.45 6.34 -18.93
N GLY A 518 11.07 5.99 -20.16
CA GLY A 518 11.99 5.89 -21.29
C GLY A 518 13.01 4.74 -21.21
N CYS A 519 12.97 3.91 -20.16
CA CYS A 519 13.82 2.72 -20.01
C CYS A 519 13.04 1.46 -20.40
N SER A 520 13.63 0.60 -21.23
CA SER A 520 13.08 -0.72 -21.57
C SER A 520 13.70 -1.85 -20.74
N SER A 521 14.79 -1.57 -20.01
CA SER A 521 15.42 -2.54 -19.11
C SER A 521 14.77 -2.51 -17.73
N ALA A 522 14.60 -3.70 -17.13
CA ALA A 522 14.20 -3.86 -15.74
C ALA A 522 15.36 -3.63 -14.76
N ASP A 523 16.60 -3.60 -15.26
CA ASP A 523 17.81 -3.36 -14.48
C ASP A 523 18.02 -1.85 -14.33
N PHE A 524 17.41 -1.27 -13.30
CA PHE A 524 17.64 0.12 -12.91
C PHE A 524 17.73 0.30 -11.39
N GLU A 525 18.48 1.32 -11.01
CA GLU A 525 18.67 1.80 -9.64
C GLU A 525 17.62 2.88 -9.34
N LEU A 526 16.51 2.44 -8.75
CA LEU A 526 15.47 3.25 -8.12
C LEU A 526 14.86 2.36 -7.03
N ASP A 527 14.50 2.93 -5.89
CA ASP A 527 13.89 2.23 -4.78
C ASP A 527 12.45 2.72 -4.56
N TRP A 528 11.50 1.79 -4.43
CA TRP A 528 10.11 2.13 -4.14
C TRP A 528 9.91 2.17 -2.62
N VAL A 529 9.96 3.37 -2.06
CA VAL A 529 9.74 3.61 -0.63
C VAL A 529 8.25 3.66 -0.35
N GLY A 530 7.82 2.93 0.69
CA GLY A 530 6.43 2.98 1.13
C GLY A 530 5.45 2.49 0.06
N ASN A 531 5.75 1.36 -0.59
CA ASN A 531 4.83 0.66 -1.47
C ASN A 531 3.68 0.05 -0.64
N SER A 532 2.81 0.95 -0.22
CA SER A 532 1.70 0.76 0.70
C SER A 532 0.41 0.62 -0.08
N LEU A 533 -0.50 -0.27 0.33
CA LEU A 533 -1.76 -0.51 -0.38
C LEU A 533 -2.66 0.73 -0.39
N ILE A 534 -2.50 1.61 0.60
CA ILE A 534 -3.22 2.89 0.66
C ILE A 534 -2.86 3.83 -0.51
N THR A 535 -1.72 3.57 -1.17
CA THR A 535 -1.25 4.31 -2.35
C THR A 535 -1.56 3.59 -3.66
N TRP A 536 -2.35 2.51 -3.62
CA TRP A 536 -2.57 1.65 -4.79
C TRP A 536 -3.60 2.16 -5.79
N GLY A 537 -4.16 3.36 -5.61
CA GLY A 537 -5.17 3.91 -6.50
C GLY A 537 -6.41 3.03 -6.51
#